data_AF-A0A433V8E2-F1
#
_entry.id   AF-A0A433V8E2-F1
#
_cell.length_a   1.000
_cell.length_b   1.000
_cell.length_c   1.000
_cell.angle_alpha   90.00
_cell.angle_beta   90.00
_cell.angle_gamma   90.00
#
_symmetry.space_group_name_H-M   'P 1'
#
loop_
_entity.id
_entity.type
_entity.pdbx_description
1 polymer ?
#
loop_
_entity_poly.entity_id
_entity_poly.type
_entity_poly.pdbx_seq_one_letter_code
_entity_poly.pdbx_strand_id
1 'polypeptide(L)'
;MFNNPETQKQIIETIDILENLENLMDNAPSPAIEEIIQQAWVKIRATLPNDFQQATRLDASAQGMRQYLRVQAFFTNPTENSISKEDLEAYYQNLSEPIDEDEADFYFPD
;
A
#
# COMPACT_ATOMS: atom_id res chain seq x y z
N MET A 1 14.44 9.41 0.00
CA MET A 1 14.44 10.89 -0.04
C MET A 1 13.14 11.40 0.60
N PHE A 2 12.93 11.13 1.90
CA PHE A 2 11.66 11.33 2.62
C PHE A 2 11.74 12.39 3.74
N ASN A 3 12.88 13.08 3.88
CA ASN A 3 13.16 13.97 5.02
C ASN A 3 12.61 15.40 4.85
N ASN A 4 11.74 15.66 3.86
CA ASN A 4 11.05 16.94 3.76
C ASN A 4 9.73 16.86 4.56
N PRO A 5 9.51 17.76 5.54
CA PRO A 5 8.26 17.83 6.31
C PRO A 5 6.98 17.87 5.46
N GLU A 6 7.02 18.49 4.28
CA GLU A 6 5.88 18.52 3.35
C GLU A 6 5.59 17.14 2.75
N THR A 7 6.62 16.40 2.35
CA THR A 7 6.49 15.04 1.83
C THR A 7 5.99 14.09 2.92
N GLN A 8 6.48 14.24 4.15
CA GLN A 8 6.02 13.46 5.29
C GLN A 8 4.54 13.72 5.59
N LYS A 9 4.11 14.98 5.50
CA LYS A 9 2.69 15.35 5.67
C LYS A 9 1.81 14.74 4.57
N GLN A 10 2.22 14.84 3.31
CA GLN A 10 1.50 14.24 2.17
C GLN A 10 1.36 12.72 2.30
N ILE A 11 2.39 12.05 2.82
CA ILE A 11 2.37 10.62 3.08
C ILE A 11 1.35 10.26 4.17
N ILE A 12 1.32 11.00 5.27
CA ILE A 12 0.34 10.80 6.34
C ILE A 12 -1.08 11.03 5.81
N GLU A 13 -1.31 12.11 5.07
CA GLU A 13 -2.60 12.40 4.43
C GLU A 13 -3.03 11.27 3.48
N THR A 14 -2.07 10.66 2.75
CA THR A 14 -2.34 9.52 1.89
C THR A 14 -2.78 8.29 2.70
N ILE A 15 -2.08 7.97 3.79
CA ILE A 15 -2.45 6.84 4.67
C ILE A 15 -3.85 7.05 5.24
N ASP A 16 -4.16 8.24 5.74
CA ASP A 16 -5.48 8.56 6.31
C ASP A 16 -6.60 8.40 5.27
N ILE A 17 -6.36 8.78 4.00
CA ILE A 17 -7.32 8.56 2.91
C ILE A 17 -7.53 7.07 2.67
N LEU A 18 -6.45 6.28 2.66
CA LEU A 18 -6.54 4.84 2.41
C LEU A 18 -7.30 4.11 3.52
N GLU A 19 -7.03 4.43 4.79
CA GLU A 19 -7.75 3.89 5.95
C GLU A 19 -9.24 4.22 5.90
N ASN A 20 -9.58 5.44 5.48
CA ASN A 20 -10.98 5.83 5.33
C ASN A 20 -11.66 5.10 4.17
N LEU A 21 -10.97 4.84 3.06
CA LEU A 21 -11.51 4.07 1.94
C LEU A 21 -11.77 2.60 2.33
N GLU A 22 -10.86 1.98 3.07
CA GLU A 22 -11.04 0.63 3.61
C GLU A 22 -12.25 0.57 4.55
N ASN A 23 -12.32 1.51 5.51
CA ASN A 23 -13.45 1.60 6.42
C ASN A 23 -14.78 1.79 5.67
N LEU A 24 -14.80 2.58 4.59
CA LEU A 24 -15.99 2.77 3.77
C LEU A 24 -16.37 1.51 2.98
N MET A 25 -15.39 0.70 2.57
CA MET A 25 -15.62 -0.57 1.89
C MET A 25 -16.23 -1.59 2.84
N ASP A 26 -15.66 -1.76 4.03
CA ASP A 26 -16.15 -2.67 5.07
C ASP A 26 -17.56 -2.32 5.58
N ASN A 27 -17.90 -1.03 5.53
CA ASN A 27 -19.19 -0.50 6.00
C ASN A 27 -20.07 -0.01 4.84
N ALA A 28 -19.83 -0.50 3.63
CA ALA A 28 -20.58 -0.05 2.47
C ALA A 28 -22.09 -0.29 2.66
N PRO A 29 -22.94 0.74 2.46
CA PRO A 29 -24.39 0.62 2.69
C PRO A 29 -25.09 -0.28 1.65
N SER A 30 -24.39 -0.65 0.58
CA SER A 30 -24.84 -1.62 -0.41
C SER A 30 -23.66 -2.15 -1.23
N PRO A 31 -23.78 -3.33 -1.85
CA PRO A 31 -22.74 -3.89 -2.72
C PRO A 31 -22.35 -2.96 -3.88
N ALA A 32 -23.29 -2.20 -4.43
CA ALA A 32 -23.00 -1.24 -5.50
C ALA A 32 -22.09 -0.09 -5.03
N ILE A 33 -22.20 0.32 -3.77
CA ILE A 33 -21.32 1.36 -3.20
C ILE A 33 -19.94 0.75 -2.87
N GLU A 34 -19.90 -0.48 -2.38
CA GLU A 34 -18.67 -1.22 -2.16
C GLU A 34 -17.85 -1.32 -3.46
N GLU A 35 -18.49 -1.70 -4.57
CA GLU A 35 -17.87 -1.80 -5.88
C GLU A 35 -17.31 -0.46 -6.38
N ILE A 36 -18.03 0.64 -6.17
CA ILE A 36 -17.54 1.99 -6.51
C ILE A 36 -16.28 2.34 -5.70
N ILE A 37 -16.26 1.99 -4.41
CA ILE A 37 -15.11 2.24 -3.53
C ILE A 37 -13.91 1.37 -3.94
N GLN A 38 -14.15 0.10 -4.28
CA GLN A 38 -13.11 -0.80 -4.82
C GLN A 38 -12.52 -0.27 -6.14
N GLN A 39 -13.35 0.23 -7.06
CA GLN A 39 -12.86 0.82 -8.30
C GLN A 39 -12.04 2.10 -8.06
N ALA A 40 -12.45 2.94 -7.10
CA ALA A 40 -11.69 4.11 -6.71
C ALA A 40 -10.31 3.72 -6.14
N TRP A 41 -10.28 2.69 -5.30
CA TRP A 41 -9.05 2.13 -4.73
C TRP A 41 -8.07 1.65 -5.80
N VAL A 42 -8.52 0.88 -6.79
CA VAL A 42 -7.69 0.39 -7.90
C VAL A 42 -7.05 1.56 -8.65
N LYS A 43 -7.83 2.62 -8.93
CA LYS A 43 -7.33 3.82 -9.61
C LYS A 43 -6.27 4.55 -8.79
N ILE A 44 -6.45 4.64 -7.47
CA ILE A 44 -5.48 5.26 -6.57
C ILE A 44 -4.19 4.44 -6.53
N ARG A 45 -4.28 3.11 -6.38
CA ARG A 45 -3.12 2.21 -6.37
C ARG A 45 -2.26 2.35 -7.62
N ALA A 46 -2.88 2.50 -8.79
CA ALA A 46 -2.17 2.70 -10.05
C ALA A 46 -1.37 4.01 -10.13
N THR A 47 -1.65 4.99 -9.26
CA THR A 47 -0.88 6.26 -9.19
C THR A 47 0.32 6.18 -8.26
N LEU A 48 0.45 5.11 -7.46
CA LEU A 48 1.53 4.94 -6.50
C LEU A 48 2.80 4.37 -7.17
N PRO A 49 4.00 4.60 -6.60
CA PRO A 49 5.26 4.09 -7.16
C PRO A 49 5.28 2.58 -7.38
N ASN A 50 6.04 2.09 -8.38
CA ASN A 50 6.10 0.65 -8.69
C ASN A 50 6.64 -0.19 -7.52
N ASP A 51 7.64 0.31 -6.80
CA ASP A 51 8.19 -0.35 -5.63
C ASP A 51 7.17 -0.44 -4.48
N PHE A 52 6.30 0.57 -4.35
CA PHE A 52 5.14 0.50 -3.47
C PHE A 52 4.18 -0.60 -3.93
N GLN A 53 3.75 -0.60 -5.19
CA GLN A 53 2.78 -1.57 -5.70
C GLN A 53 3.26 -3.02 -5.56
N GLN A 54 4.58 -3.24 -5.66
CA GLN A 54 5.24 -4.53 -5.42
C GLN A 54 5.28 -4.88 -3.94
N ALA A 55 5.72 -3.95 -3.08
CA ALA A 55 5.79 -4.18 -1.64
C ALA A 55 4.41 -4.40 -0.99
N THR A 56 3.35 -3.85 -1.59
CA THR A 56 1.96 -3.97 -1.14
C THR A 56 1.16 -4.89 -2.07
N ARG A 57 1.81 -5.83 -2.78
CA ARG A 57 1.14 -6.73 -3.73
C ARG A 57 0.15 -7.65 -3.03
N LEU A 58 0.60 -8.29 -1.95
CA LEU A 58 -0.18 -9.22 -1.14
C LEU A 58 -1.03 -8.50 -0.08
N ASP A 59 -0.66 -7.27 0.26
CA ASP A 59 -1.37 -6.43 1.21
C ASP A 59 -1.36 -4.99 0.71
N ALA A 60 -2.35 -4.64 -0.12
CA ALA A 60 -2.50 -3.30 -0.67
C ALA A 60 -2.97 -2.28 0.38
N SER A 61 -3.30 -2.72 1.61
CA SER A 61 -3.98 -1.91 2.60
C SER A 61 -3.14 -0.74 3.12
N ALA A 62 -3.77 0.12 3.91
CA ALA A 62 -3.11 1.15 4.70
C ALA A 62 -2.03 0.57 5.63
N GLN A 63 -2.24 -0.65 6.13
CA GLN A 63 -1.22 -1.36 6.92
C GLN A 63 -0.01 -1.73 6.04
N GLY A 64 -0.23 -2.27 4.85
CA GLY A 64 0.81 -2.50 3.85
C GLY A 64 1.57 -1.22 3.50
N MET A 65 0.87 -0.10 3.38
CA MET A 65 1.48 1.21 3.13
C MET A 65 2.35 1.69 4.30
N ARG A 66 1.86 1.60 5.53
CA ARG A 66 2.63 1.92 6.74
C ARG A 66 3.90 1.07 6.82
N GLN A 67 3.83 -0.20 6.44
CA GLN A 67 4.97 -1.11 6.45
C GLN A 67 6.01 -0.74 5.39
N TYR A 68 5.60 -0.50 4.13
CA TYR A 68 6.48 0.00 3.07
C TYR A 68 7.24 1.26 3.52
N LEU A 69 6.55 2.22 4.14
CA LEU A 69 7.15 3.48 4.58
C LEU A 69 8.17 3.29 5.71
N ARG A 70 7.91 2.38 6.67
CA ARG A 70 8.89 2.04 7.72
C ARG A 70 10.15 1.44 7.13
N VAL A 71 10.01 0.53 6.17
CA VAL A 71 11.15 -0.11 5.50
C VAL A 71 11.96 0.92 4.71
N GLN A 72 11.30 1.81 3.98
CA GLN A 72 11.95 2.90 3.26
C GLN A 72 12.68 3.88 4.20
N ALA A 73 12.09 4.19 5.37
CA ALA A 73 12.72 5.03 6.38
C ALA A 73 13.97 4.36 6.98
N PHE A 74 13.91 3.04 7.25
CA PHE A 74 15.06 2.25 7.68
C PHE A 74 16.20 2.28 6.65
N PHE A 75 15.91 2.03 5.36
CA PHE A 75 16.95 2.09 4.33
C PHE A 75 17.50 3.50 4.09
N THR A 76 16.71 4.54 4.37
CA THR A 76 17.16 5.93 4.23
C THR A 76 18.07 6.35 5.39
N ASN A 77 17.73 6.01 6.63
CA ASN A 77 18.54 6.33 7.81
C ASN A 77 18.37 5.25 8.91
N PRO A 78 19.13 4.16 8.85
CA PRO A 78 18.95 3.02 9.76
C PRO A 78 19.38 3.31 11.20
N THR A 79 20.19 4.34 11.40
CA THR A 79 20.62 4.81 12.73
C THR A 79 19.53 5.55 13.49
N GLU A 80 18.59 6.20 12.79
CA GLU A 80 17.47 6.92 13.41
C GLU A 80 16.13 6.16 13.31
N ASN A 81 16.00 5.28 12.32
CA ASN A 81 14.77 4.52 12.08
C ASN A 81 15.08 3.04 12.18
N SER A 82 14.98 2.47 13.38
CA SER A 82 15.09 1.02 13.57
C SER A 82 13.82 0.31 13.09
N ILE A 83 13.98 -0.85 12.45
CA ILE A 83 12.87 -1.71 12.06
C ILE A 83 13.02 -3.09 12.71
N SER A 84 11.89 -3.75 13.00
CA SER A 84 11.91 -5.12 13.50
C SER A 84 12.30 -6.10 12.39
N LYS A 85 12.77 -7.28 12.78
CA LYS A 85 13.09 -8.33 11.82
C LYS A 85 11.83 -8.81 11.11
N GLU A 86 10.72 -8.88 11.85
CA GLU A 86 9.41 -9.30 11.36
C GLU A 86 8.87 -8.33 10.28
N ASP A 87 8.98 -7.02 10.51
CA ASP A 87 8.53 -6.00 9.55
C ASP A 87 9.36 -6.06 8.25
N LEU A 88 10.66 -6.36 8.34
CA LEU A 88 11.56 -6.60 7.19
C LEU A 88 11.21 -7.88 6.44
N GLU A 89 10.98 -8.99 7.16
CA GLU A 89 10.64 -10.29 6.56
C GLU A 89 9.30 -10.23 5.80
N ALA A 90 8.28 -9.62 6.39
CA ALA A 90 6.98 -9.47 5.72
C ALA A 90 7.07 -8.56 4.46
N TYR A 91 7.92 -7.53 4.48
CA TYR A 91 8.20 -6.74 3.28
C TYR A 91 8.86 -7.56 2.17
N TYR A 92 9.84 -8.40 2.50
CA TYR A 92 10.51 -9.25 1.51
C TYR A 92 9.63 -10.40 1.00
N GLN A 93 8.72 -10.93 1.81
CA GLN A 93 7.74 -11.92 1.35
C GLN A 93 6.89 -11.36 0.21
N ASN A 94 6.44 -10.11 0.33
CA ASN A 94 5.65 -9.44 -0.72
C ASN A 94 6.46 -9.17 -2.00
N LEU A 95 7.79 -9.03 -1.91
CA LEU A 95 8.68 -8.81 -3.06
C LEU A 95 9.18 -10.10 -3.73
N SER A 96 9.07 -11.25 -3.05
CA SER A 96 9.75 -12.49 -3.45
C SER A 96 9.02 -13.30 -4.53
N GLU A 97 7.78 -12.97 -4.84
CA GLU A 97 7.07 -13.62 -5.94
C GLU A 97 7.40 -12.91 -7.27
N PRO A 98 7.94 -13.61 -8.28
CA PRO A 98 8.18 -13.03 -9.59
C PRO A 98 6.89 -12.43 -10.15
N ILE A 99 7.02 -11.31 -10.85
CA ILE A 99 5.95 -10.67 -11.60
C ILE A 99 5.67 -11.61 -12.77
N ASP A 100 4.56 -12.34 -12.74
CA ASP A 100 3.97 -12.82 -13.98
C ASP A 100 3.38 -11.58 -14.64
N GLU A 101 4.02 -11.08 -15.69
CA GLU A 101 3.56 -9.89 -16.43
C GLU A 101 2.17 -10.10 -17.07
N ASP A 102 1.65 -11.34 -17.01
CA ASP A 102 0.35 -11.78 -17.51
C ASP A 102 -0.79 -11.74 -16.46
N GLU A 103 -0.51 -11.41 -15.19
CA GLU A 103 -1.52 -11.45 -14.11
C GLU A 103 -2.41 -10.19 -14.00
N ALA A 104 -2.26 -9.24 -14.93
CA ALA A 104 -3.14 -8.07 -15.02
C ALA A 104 -4.59 -8.42 -15.42
N ASP A 105 -4.85 -9.65 -15.87
CA ASP A 105 -6.15 -10.11 -16.36
C ASP A 105 -6.98 -10.95 -15.35
N PHE A 106 -6.49 -11.21 -14.13
CA PHE A 106 -7.11 -12.25 -13.27
C PHE A 106 -8.19 -11.81 -12.26
N TYR A 107 -8.71 -10.58 -12.32
CA TYR A 107 -9.72 -10.13 -11.35
C TYR A 107 -10.97 -9.51 -11.98
N PHE A 108 -11.64 -10.25 -12.87
CA PHE A 108 -13.08 -10.10 -13.10
C PHE A 108 -13.71 -11.48 -13.33
N PRO A 109 -14.47 -12.06 -12.39
CA PRO A 109 -15.40 -13.14 -12.71
C PRO A 109 -16.55 -12.58 -13.56
N ASP A 110 -16.89 -13.28 -14.65
CA ASP A 110 -18.06 -13.02 -15.50
C ASP A 110 -19.40 -13.00 -14.72
#